data_AF-A0A4Q2JLB9-F1
#
_entry.id   AF-A0A4Q2JLB9-F1
#
_cell.length_a   1.000
_cell.length_b   1.000
_cell.length_c   1.000
_cell.angle_alpha   90.00
_cell.angle_beta   90.00
_cell.angle_gamma   90.00
#
_symmetry.space_group_name_H-M   'P 1'
#
loop_
_entity.id
_entity.type
_entity.pdbx_description
1 polymer ?
#
loop_
_entity_poly.entity_id
_entity_poly.type
_entity_poly.pdbx_seq_one_letter_code
_entity_poly.pdbx_strand_id
1 'polypeptide(L)' 'MSLWDYLTVFFWVYVGITCLCIFVYLIVDIFRDPTLSGWAKAVWVLFLVVLPFIGSIIYLITRGGGMSSRRGGDQAMLA' A
#
# COMPACT_ATOMS: atom_id res chain seq x y z
N MET A 1 -10.71 38.87 -6.31
CA MET A 1 -10.06 37.66 -5.77
C MET A 1 -9.57 37.98 -4.37
N SER A 2 -10.20 37.37 -3.38
CA SER A 2 -9.92 37.57 -1.95
C SER A 2 -8.74 36.70 -1.50
N LEU A 3 -8.13 37.04 -0.36
CA LEU A 3 -7.06 36.22 0.23
C LEU A 3 -7.50 34.77 0.49
N TRP A 4 -8.78 34.57 0.80
CA TRP A 4 -9.38 33.26 1.01
C TRP A 4 -9.37 32.40 -0.26
N ASP A 5 -9.58 33.00 -1.44
CA ASP A 5 -9.55 32.28 -2.71
C ASP A 5 -8.16 31.70 -2.99
N TYR A 6 -7.11 32.47 -2.72
CA TYR A 6 -5.73 31.99 -2.88
C TYR A 6 -5.40 30.86 -1.90
N LEU A 7 -5.90 30.94 -0.66
CA LEU A 7 -5.69 29.91 0.35
C LEU A 7 -6.38 28.60 -0.04
N THR A 8 -7.61 28.68 -0.56
CA THR A 8 -8.36 27.52 -1.07
C THR A 8 -7.68 26.89 -2.28
N VAL A 9 -7.19 27.69 -3.23
CA VAL A 9 -6.45 27.18 -4.39
C VAL A 9 -5.15 26.51 -3.94
N PHE A 10 -4.38 27.13 -3.04
CA PHE A 10 -3.15 26.55 -2.52
C PHE A 10 -3.40 25.22 -1.80
N PHE A 11 -4.48 25.16 -1.00
CA PHE A 11 -4.90 23.93 -0.34
C PHE A 11 -5.26 22.82 -1.34
N TRP A 12 -6.05 23.12 -2.37
CA TRP A 12 -6.40 22.14 -3.40
C TRP A 12 -5.20 21.68 -4.22
N VAL A 13 -4.26 22.59 -4.54
CA VAL A 13 -3.00 22.23 -5.22
C VAL A 13 -2.15 21.33 -4.33
N TYR A 14 -1.99 21.66 -3.05
CA TYR A 14 -1.27 20.83 -2.08
C TYR A 14 -1.88 19.43 -1.99
N VAL A 15 -3.20 19.33 -1.81
CA VAL A 15 -3.91 18.04 -1.77
C VAL A 15 -3.73 17.26 -3.07
N GLY A 16 -3.80 17.93 -4.22
CA GLY A 16 -3.57 17.31 -5.52
C GLY A 16 -2.16 16.74 -5.67
N ILE A 17 -1.13 17.51 -5.27
CA ILE A 17 0.28 17.08 -5.32
C ILE A 17 0.50 15.91 -4.36
N THR A 18 0.04 16.01 -3.10
CA THR A 18 0.17 14.92 -2.11
C THR A 18 -0.53 13.65 -2.58
N CYS A 19 -1.72 13.75 -3.18
CA CYS A 19 -2.44 12.60 -3.75
C CYS A 19 -1.61 11.91 -4.86
N LEU A 20 -1.02 12.69 -5.76
CA LEU A 20 -0.17 12.18 -6.85
C LEU A 20 1.13 11.56 -6.31
N CYS A 21 1.77 12.19 -5.33
CA CYS A 21 2.95 11.66 -4.65
C CYS A 21 2.65 10.33 -3.94
N ILE A 22 1.54 10.23 -3.20
CA ILE A 22 1.11 9.00 -2.52
C ILE A 22 0.85 7.90 -3.55
N PHE A 23 0.20 8.22 -4.67
CA PHE A 23 -0.05 7.25 -5.75
C PHE A 23 1.25 6.66 -6.30
N VAL A 24 2.24 7.51 -6.63
CA VAL A 24 3.56 7.05 -7.09
C VAL A 24 4.28 6.26 -6.00
N TYR A 25 4.21 6.71 -4.74
CA TYR A 25 4.83 6.02 -3.61
C TYR A 25 4.28 4.61 -3.41
N LEU A 26 2.95 4.43 -3.47
CA LEU A 26 2.30 3.12 -3.35
C LEU A 26 2.69 2.18 -4.48
N ILE A 27 2.80 2.69 -5.70
CA ILE A 27 3.31 1.91 -6.84
C ILE A 27 4.74 1.46 -6.54
N VAL A 28 5.64 2.40 -6.22
CA VAL A 28 7.04 2.09 -5.94
C VAL A 28 7.18 1.07 -4.81
N ASP A 29 6.41 1.21 -3.72
CA ASP A 29 6.40 0.28 -2.58
C ASP A 29 6.06 -1.17 -3.01
N ILE A 30 5.01 -1.33 -3.82
CA ILE A 30 4.61 -2.64 -4.37
C ILE A 30 5.68 -3.19 -5.34
N PHE A 31 6.25 -2.33 -6.18
CA PHE A 31 7.31 -2.73 -7.10
C PHE A 31 8.58 -3.18 -6.36
N ARG A 32 8.88 -2.55 -5.22
CA ARG A 32 10.05 -2.82 -4.37
C ARG A 32 10.00 -4.16 -3.64
N ASP A 33 8.84 -4.81 -3.56
CA ASP A 33 8.68 -6.15 -2.97
C ASP A 33 8.94 -7.22 -4.05
N PRO A 34 10.14 -7.85 -4.12
CA PRO A 34 10.49 -8.79 -5.18
C PRO A 34 9.79 -10.15 -5.02
N THR A 35 9.14 -10.38 -3.88
CA THR A 35 8.49 -11.66 -3.55
C THR A 35 7.13 -11.84 -4.23
N LEU A 36 6.55 -10.77 -4.80
CA LEU A 36 5.25 -10.79 -5.45
C LEU A 36 5.33 -10.92 -6.97
N SER A 37 4.49 -11.80 -7.53
CA SER A 37 4.29 -11.91 -8.98
C SER A 37 3.76 -10.59 -9.56
N GLY A 38 4.20 -10.23 -10.78
CA GLY A 38 3.82 -8.96 -11.41
C GLY A 38 2.30 -8.73 -11.56
N TRP A 39 1.52 -9.82 -11.68
CA TRP A 39 0.06 -9.76 -11.70
C TRP A 39 -0.56 -9.42 -10.34
N ALA A 40 -0.02 -9.96 -9.24
CA ALA A 40 -0.48 -9.63 -7.90
C ALA A 40 -0.24 -8.15 -7.58
N LYS A 41 0.87 -7.58 -8.07
CA LYS A 41 1.20 -6.15 -7.92
C LYS A 41 0.16 -5.25 -8.60
N ALA A 42 -0.24 -5.58 -9.83
CA ALA A 42 -1.21 -4.78 -10.59
C ALA A 42 -2.61 -4.77 -9.96
N VAL A 43 -3.08 -5.92 -9.48
CA VAL A 43 -4.37 -6.03 -8.76
C VAL A 43 -4.34 -5.21 -7.47
N TRP A 44 -3.23 -5.22 -6.74
CA TRP A 44 -3.04 -4.44 -5.51
C TRP A 44 -3.16 -2.93 -5.74
N VAL A 45 -2.51 -2.41 -6.79
CA VAL A 45 -2.59 -0.99 -7.16
C VAL A 45 -4.02 -0.62 -7.54
N LEU A 46 -4.68 -1.42 -8.40
CA LEU A 46 -6.05 -1.15 -8.85
C LEU A 46 -7.05 -1.13 -7.67
N PHE A 47 -6.89 -2.03 -6.71
CA PHE A 47 -7.80 -2.15 -5.58
C PHE A 47 -7.64 -0.99 -4.57
N LEU A 48 -6.41 -0.55 -4.29
CA LEU A 48 -6.13 0.59 -3.41
C LEU A 48 -6.63 1.92 -3.99
N VAL A 49 -6.64 2.04 -5.32
CA VAL A 49 -7.12 3.24 -6.03
C VAL A 49 -8.64 3.34 -5.98
N VAL A 50 -9.35 2.22 -6.16
CA VAL A 50 -10.81 2.22 -6.26
C VAL A 50 -11.47 2.27 -4.87
N LEU A 51 -10.90 1.61 -3.86
CA LEU A 51 -11.48 1.50 -2.52
C LEU A 51 -10.41 1.49 -1.43
N PRO A 52 -9.88 2.65 -1.00
CA PRO A 52 -8.79 2.72 -0.02
C PRO A 52 -9.13 2.06 1.32
N PHE A 53 -10.40 2.05 1.74
CA PHE A 53 -10.84 1.44 3.00
C PHE A 53 -11.10 -0.08 2.92
N ILE A 54 -11.61 -0.58 1.79
CA ILE A 54 -11.88 -2.02 1.64
C ILE A 54 -10.60 -2.76 1.22
N GLY A 55 -9.74 -2.09 0.45
CA GLY A 55 -8.44 -2.61 0.05
C GLY A 55 -7.52 -2.90 1.24
N SER A 56 -7.54 -2.07 2.29
CA SER A 56 -6.72 -2.33 3.48
C SER A 56 -7.18 -3.58 4.25
N ILE A 57 -8.48 -3.86 4.33
CA ILE A 57 -9.01 -5.07 4.98
C ILE A 57 -8.61 -6.32 4.20
N ILE A 58 -8.77 -6.31 2.88
CA ILE A 58 -8.37 -7.42 2.02
C ILE A 58 -6.84 -7.60 2.01
N TYR A 59 -6.06 -6.51 2.16
CA TYR A 59 -4.60 -6.55 2.30
C TYR A 59 -4.19 -7.34 3.52
N LEU A 60 -4.83 -7.04 4.66
CA LEU A 60 -4.54 -7.73 5.90
C LEU A 60 -4.91 -9.21 5.83
N ILE A 61 -6.02 -9.54 5.15
CA ILE A 61 -6.45 -10.95 4.98
C ILE A 61 -5.52 -11.72 4.04
N THR A 62 -5.12 -11.11 2.92
CA THR A 62 -4.28 -11.79 1.90
C THR A 62 -2.80 -11.78 2.24
N ARG A 63 -2.29 -10.74 2.92
CA ARG A 63 -0.88 -10.59 3.30
C ARG A 63 -0.57 -10.98 4.76
N GLY A 64 -1.58 -11.16 5.62
CA GLY A 64 -1.41 -11.62 7.01
C GLY A 64 -0.88 -13.05 7.16
N GLY A 65 -0.79 -13.83 6.06
CA GLY A 65 -0.45 -15.25 6.07
C GLY A 65 1.04 -15.63 6.19
N GLY A 66 1.96 -14.67 6.28
CA GLY A 66 3.41 -14.97 6.25
C GLY A 66 4.01 -15.49 7.56
N MET A 67 3.37 -15.27 8.71
CA MET A 67 4.01 -15.46 10.02
C MET A 67 3.86 -16.88 10.61
N SER A 68 3.18 -17.81 9.93
CA SER A 68 2.87 -19.14 10.48
C SER A 68 3.90 -20.24 10.18
N SER A 69 4.97 -20.00 9.42
CA SER A 69 5.80 -21.11 8.90
C SER A 69 7.17 -21.31 9.54
N ARG A 70 7.49 -20.72 10.70
CA ARG A 70 8.87 -20.82 11.26
C ARG A 70 8.97 -21.18 12.75
N ARG A 71 8.05 -21.99 13.27
CA ARG A 71 8.17 -22.55 14.63
C ARG A 71 8.21 -24.08 14.74
N GLY A 72 8.35 -24.81 13.63
CA GLY A 72 8.19 -26.28 13.62
C GLY A 72 9.41 -27.14 13.24
N GLY A 73 10.63 -26.61 13.16
CA GLY A 73 11.73 -27.34 12.47
C GLY A 73 12.96 -27.76 13.28
N ASP A 74 13.46 -26.96 14.22
CA ASP A 74 14.88 -27.07 14.65
C ASP A 74 15.10 -27.33 16.15
N GLN A 75 14.23 -28.08 16.83
CA GLN A 75 14.47 -28.50 18.23
C GLN A 75 14.52 -30.01 18.47
N ALA A 76 14.48 -30.84 17.41
CA ALA A 76 14.48 -32.31 17.54
C ALA A 76 15.83 -32.98 17.23
N MET A 77 16.91 -32.25 16.94
CA MET A 77 18.22 -32.84 16.62
C MET A 77 19.16 -33.00 17.84
N LEU A 78 18.75 -32.57 19.04
CA LEU A 78 19.62 -32.48 20.23
C LEU A 78 19.13 -33.26 21.47
N ALA A 79 18.29 -34.28 21.33
CA ALA A 79 17.87 -35.16 22.43
C ALA A 79 18.11 -36.64 22.12
#